data_AF-A0A838I8I4-F1
#
_entry.id   AF-A0A838I8I4-F1
#
_cell.length_a   1.000
_cell.length_b   1.000
_cell.length_c   1.000
_cell.angle_alpha   90.00
_cell.angle_beta   90.00
_cell.angle_gamma   90.00
#
_symmetry.space_group_name_H-M   'P 1'
#
loop_
_entity.id
_entity.type
_entity.pdbx_description
1 polymer ?
#
loop_
_entity_poly.entity_id
_entity_poly.type
_entity_poly.pdbx_seq_one_letter_code
_entity_poly.pdbx_strand_id
1 'polypeptide(L)'
;MESAVEEEPEVVEEPVAEEEIVTGVLDVLPNGSGFVRVDPAGHARGDVYVSPAQIRRCELRSGDEVSGPVRPARRNERHPSLVHVEKVNGADAEPPAERPRFSDLTPVFASERLKAPKSLDKVPFGKGSRVVITGPAGAGSTTLLREVVAKLAKDHSELGVQVALIGVRPEEVSEWGDIGATGVVGGSFDRSPETQAQAAELAVERAKRRVEQGGHAAVVVDSLDALPAAARRRVFGAGRALEEGGSLTVIAVTGEGSDALRWATTRIVLEAGATKPTVSPERSGSLRSDRL
;
A
#
# COMPACT_ATOMS: atom_id res chain seq x y z
N MET A 1 -39.01 -40.72 56.49
CA MET A 1 -37.66 -40.38 56.01
C MET A 1 -37.69 -40.54 54.50
N GLU A 2 -38.09 -39.49 53.80
CA GLU A 2 -37.91 -39.40 52.34
C GLU A 2 -36.66 -38.56 52.12
N SER A 3 -35.67 -39.18 51.48
CA SER A 3 -34.40 -38.57 51.09
C SER A 3 -34.64 -37.62 49.93
N ALA A 4 -34.42 -36.32 50.15
CA ALA A 4 -34.31 -35.36 49.07
C ALA A 4 -33.02 -35.65 48.29
N VAL A 5 -33.17 -35.99 47.01
CA VAL A 5 -32.07 -36.04 46.06
C VAL A 5 -31.84 -34.60 45.60
N GLU A 6 -30.71 -34.01 45.99
CA GLU A 6 -30.27 -32.74 45.43
C GLU A 6 -29.77 -33.00 44.00
N GLU A 7 -30.48 -32.46 43.00
CA GLU A 7 -29.98 -32.40 41.63
C GLU A 7 -28.87 -31.34 41.57
N GLU A 8 -27.66 -31.77 41.19
CA GLU A 8 -26.56 -30.87 40.86
C GLU A 8 -26.92 -30.07 39.59
N PRO A 9 -26.63 -28.76 39.54
CA PRO A 9 -26.96 -27.94 38.38
C PRO A 9 -26.11 -28.36 37.16
N GLU A 10 -26.78 -28.72 36.07
CA GLU A 10 -26.16 -28.91 34.75
C GLU A 10 -25.41 -27.63 34.35
N VAL A 11 -24.10 -27.75 34.18
CA VAL A 11 -23.25 -26.69 33.61
C VAL A 11 -23.61 -26.59 32.13
N VAL A 12 -24.40 -25.60 31.78
CA VAL A 12 -24.66 -25.25 30.38
C VAL A 12 -23.37 -24.64 29.83
N GLU A 13 -22.59 -25.44 29.09
CA GLU A 13 -21.48 -24.93 28.29
C GLU A 13 -22.05 -23.97 27.24
N GLU A 14 -21.86 -22.67 27.44
CA GLU A 14 -22.13 -21.68 26.40
C GLU A 14 -21.26 -22.03 25.18
N PRO A 15 -21.82 -22.06 23.96
CA PRO A 15 -21.04 -22.36 22.77
C PRO A 15 -19.90 -21.35 22.65
N VAL A 16 -18.67 -21.85 22.58
CA VAL A 16 -17.47 -21.03 22.33
C VAL A 16 -17.71 -20.30 21.02
N ALA A 17 -17.99 -18.99 21.10
CA ALA A 17 -18.16 -18.17 19.91
C ALA A 17 -16.88 -18.31 19.07
N GLU A 18 -17.02 -18.77 17.83
CA GLU A 18 -15.90 -18.84 16.89
C GLU A 18 -15.19 -17.48 16.88
N GLU A 19 -13.92 -17.45 17.28
CA GLU A 19 -13.15 -16.22 17.31
C GLU A 19 -12.97 -15.76 15.85
N GLU A 20 -13.59 -14.63 15.48
CA GLU A 20 -13.46 -14.05 14.15
C GLU A 20 -11.98 -13.69 13.94
N ILE A 21 -11.30 -14.37 13.01
CA ILE A 21 -9.93 -14.04 12.62
C ILE A 21 -10.00 -12.92 11.59
N VAL A 22 -9.31 -11.81 11.88
CA VAL A 22 -9.15 -10.71 10.93
C VAL A 22 -7.76 -10.72 10.35
N THR A 23 -7.61 -10.23 9.13
CA THR A 23 -6.32 -9.93 8.51
C THR A 23 -6.38 -8.54 7.91
N GLY A 24 -5.33 -7.73 8.12
CA GLY A 24 -5.25 -6.41 7.53
C GLY A 24 -3.91 -5.74 7.75
N VAL A 25 -3.81 -4.46 7.39
CA VAL A 25 -2.55 -3.71 7.45
C VAL A 25 -2.48 -2.91 8.74
N LEU A 26 -1.45 -3.11 9.55
CA LEU A 26 -1.23 -2.36 10.78
C LEU A 26 -0.84 -0.91 10.47
N ASP A 27 -1.53 0.03 11.11
CA ASP A 27 -1.19 1.44 11.15
C ASP A 27 -0.88 1.85 12.59
N VAL A 28 0.40 2.09 12.89
CA VAL A 28 0.88 2.46 14.23
C VAL A 28 0.77 3.97 14.43
N LEU A 29 0.09 4.36 15.50
CA LEU A 29 -0.12 5.74 15.91
C LEU A 29 1.07 6.29 16.71
N PRO A 30 1.20 7.62 16.83
CA PRO A 30 2.29 8.26 17.59
C PRO A 30 2.37 7.85 19.07
N ASN A 31 1.26 7.42 19.67
CA ASN A 31 1.22 6.95 21.07
C ASN A 31 1.69 5.49 21.23
N GLY A 32 2.08 4.82 20.14
CA GLY A 32 2.55 3.43 20.12
C GLY A 32 1.45 2.38 20.11
N SER A 33 0.17 2.77 20.14
CA SER A 33 -0.95 1.88 19.80
C SER A 33 -1.17 1.87 18.28
N GLY A 34 -2.03 1.00 17.76
CA GLY A 34 -2.31 0.97 16.33
C GLY A 34 -3.67 0.41 15.98
N PHE A 35 -3.95 0.40 14.69
CA PHE A 35 -5.15 -0.15 14.11
C PHE A 35 -4.81 -1.07 12.94
N VAL A 36 -5.36 -2.29 12.92
CA VAL A 36 -5.36 -3.14 11.72
C VAL A 36 -6.48 -2.63 10.81
N ARG A 37 -6.08 -2.10 9.64
CA ARG A 37 -6.98 -1.66 8.57
C ARG A 37 -7.40 -2.89 7.77
N VAL A 38 -8.61 -3.39 8.04
CA VAL A 38 -9.19 -4.60 7.42
C VAL A 38 -9.78 -4.28 6.04
N ASP A 39 -10.33 -3.08 5.89
CA ASP A 39 -10.82 -2.56 4.61
C ASP A 39 -10.15 -1.20 4.30
N PRO A 40 -8.99 -1.20 3.60
CA PRO A 40 -8.30 0.02 3.21
C PRO A 40 -9.11 0.94 2.29
N ALA A 41 -10.13 0.39 1.61
CA ALA A 41 -11.01 1.13 0.72
C ALA A 41 -12.26 1.66 1.45
N GLY A 42 -12.50 1.25 2.70
CA GLY A 42 -13.48 1.81 3.64
C GLY A 42 -14.95 1.50 3.33
N HIS A 43 -15.24 0.33 2.74
CA HIS A 43 -16.57 -0.14 2.40
C HIS A 43 -17.28 -0.93 3.53
N ALA A 44 -16.59 -1.60 4.48
CA ALA A 44 -17.23 -2.25 5.64
C ALA A 44 -16.28 -2.65 6.81
N ARG A 45 -16.90 -2.84 8.00
CA ARG A 45 -16.41 -3.18 9.38
C ARG A 45 -15.10 -2.50 9.84
N GLY A 46 -15.24 -1.74 10.93
CA GLY A 46 -14.25 -0.80 11.44
C GLY A 46 -12.93 -1.44 11.86
N ASP A 47 -11.90 -0.59 11.87
CA ASP A 47 -10.54 -0.98 12.20
C ASP A 47 -10.42 -1.64 13.58
N VAL A 48 -9.48 -2.57 13.67
CA VAL A 48 -9.25 -3.37 14.87
C VAL A 48 -8.11 -2.79 15.66
N TYR A 49 -8.37 -2.44 16.92
CA TYR A 49 -7.37 -1.89 17.82
C TYR A 49 -6.28 -2.90 18.16
N VAL A 50 -5.03 -2.42 18.16
CA VAL A 50 -3.84 -3.17 18.59
C VAL A 50 -3.15 -2.40 19.71
N SER A 51 -2.89 -3.11 20.82
CA SER A 51 -2.28 -2.51 21.99
C SER A 51 -0.77 -2.23 21.77
N PRO A 52 -0.20 -1.22 22.46
CA PRO A 52 1.24 -0.99 22.44
C PRO A 52 2.07 -2.20 22.92
N ALA A 53 1.50 -3.04 23.80
CA ALA A 53 2.17 -4.23 24.31
C ALA A 53 2.33 -5.29 23.20
N GLN A 54 1.28 -5.52 22.41
CA GLN A 54 1.34 -6.43 21.24
C GLN A 54 2.32 -5.91 20.19
N ILE A 55 2.25 -4.61 19.85
CA ILE A 55 3.17 -3.99 18.89
C ILE A 55 4.64 -4.15 19.31
N ARG A 56 4.95 -3.92 20.58
CA ARG A 56 6.32 -4.10 21.09
C ARG A 56 6.74 -5.56 21.13
N ARG A 57 5.88 -6.46 21.63
CA ARG A 57 6.20 -7.88 21.79
C ARG A 57 6.52 -8.57 20.47
N CYS A 58 5.78 -8.22 19.41
CA CYS A 58 5.95 -8.80 18.08
C CYS A 58 6.78 -7.93 17.14
N GLU A 59 7.43 -6.86 17.66
CA GLU A 59 8.25 -5.91 16.90
C GLU A 59 7.57 -5.37 15.62
N LEU A 60 6.27 -5.10 15.73
CA LEU A 60 5.45 -4.68 14.60
C LEU A 60 5.78 -3.24 14.18
N ARG A 61 5.69 -3.00 12.87
CA ARG A 61 5.85 -1.68 12.25
C ARG A 61 4.61 -1.38 11.39
N SER A 62 4.30 -0.10 11.17
CA SER A 62 3.23 0.27 10.23
C SER A 62 3.45 -0.43 8.89
N GLY A 63 2.39 -0.83 8.21
CA GLY A 63 2.46 -1.61 6.97
C GLY A 63 2.58 -3.12 7.16
N ASP A 64 2.88 -3.63 8.35
CA ASP A 64 2.88 -5.07 8.61
C ASP A 64 1.47 -5.63 8.39
N GLU A 65 1.35 -6.72 7.64
CA GLU A 65 0.11 -7.48 7.53
C GLU A 65 -0.04 -8.31 8.80
N VAL A 66 -1.07 -8.03 9.58
CA VAL A 66 -1.32 -8.64 10.88
C VAL A 66 -2.58 -9.47 10.80
N SER A 67 -2.50 -10.70 11.31
CA SER A 67 -3.63 -11.62 11.41
C SER A 67 -3.79 -12.13 12.85
N GLY A 68 -5.03 -12.32 13.28
CA GLY A 68 -5.35 -12.96 14.55
C GLY A 68 -6.80 -12.76 14.98
N PRO A 69 -7.20 -13.41 16.10
CA PRO A 69 -8.57 -13.38 16.59
C PRO A 69 -8.93 -12.01 17.16
N VAL A 70 -10.17 -11.59 16.91
CA VAL A 70 -10.73 -10.33 17.43
C VAL A 70 -11.80 -10.55 18.46
N ARG A 71 -11.82 -9.67 19.45
CA ARG A 71 -12.93 -9.55 20.40
C ARG A 71 -13.75 -8.29 20.14
N PRO A 72 -15.07 -8.33 20.39
CA PRO A 72 -15.91 -7.14 20.36
C PRO A 72 -15.40 -6.04 21.31
N ALA A 73 -15.78 -4.79 20.98
CA ALA A 73 -15.53 -3.64 21.83
C ALA A 73 -16.26 -3.78 23.17
N ARG A 74 -15.56 -3.55 24.28
CA ARG A 74 -16.19 -3.45 25.62
C ARG A 74 -16.99 -2.15 25.73
N ARG A 75 -17.83 -2.01 26.76
CA ARG A 75 -18.67 -0.81 27.00
C ARG A 75 -17.91 0.53 26.96
N ASN A 76 -16.61 0.54 27.26
CA ASN A 76 -15.76 1.74 27.26
C ASN A 76 -14.84 1.84 26.04
N GLU A 77 -14.96 0.94 25.06
CA GLU A 77 -14.13 0.88 23.87
C GLU A 77 -14.96 1.25 22.63
N ARG A 78 -14.35 1.99 21.70
CA ARG A 78 -15.02 2.36 20.44
C ARG A 78 -14.81 1.34 19.31
N HIS A 79 -13.79 0.51 19.43
CA HIS A 79 -13.33 -0.40 18.37
C HIS A 79 -13.19 -1.82 18.90
N PRO A 80 -13.42 -2.84 18.06
CA PRO A 80 -12.99 -4.21 18.36
C PRO A 80 -11.47 -4.23 18.60
N SER A 81 -10.99 -5.19 19.38
CA SER A 81 -9.57 -5.30 19.74
C SER A 81 -9.02 -6.66 19.32
N LEU A 82 -7.79 -6.67 18.84
CA LEU A 82 -7.04 -7.89 18.57
C LEU A 82 -6.72 -8.59 19.90
N VAL A 83 -7.08 -9.86 20.04
CA VAL A 83 -6.81 -10.65 21.25
C VAL A 83 -5.31 -10.93 21.35
N HIS A 84 -4.73 -11.49 20.30
CA HIS A 84 -3.30 -11.68 20.14
C HIS A 84 -2.92 -11.69 18.65
N VAL A 85 -1.64 -11.53 18.36
CA VAL A 85 -1.10 -11.60 17.00
C VAL A 85 -0.79 -13.07 16.72
N GLU A 86 -1.40 -13.64 15.68
CA GLU A 86 -1.11 -15.00 15.23
C GLU A 86 -0.06 -15.00 14.11
N LYS A 87 -0.22 -14.10 13.14
CA LYS A 87 0.68 -14.00 11.98
C LYS A 87 1.08 -12.57 11.66
N VAL A 88 2.31 -12.43 11.17
CA VAL A 88 2.91 -11.19 10.68
C VAL A 88 3.49 -11.44 9.29
N ASN A 89 2.97 -10.74 8.27
CA ASN A 89 3.39 -10.88 6.86
C ASN A 89 3.40 -12.34 6.37
N GLY A 90 2.38 -13.11 6.75
CA GLY A 90 2.21 -14.52 6.34
C GLY A 90 2.98 -15.56 7.15
N ALA A 91 3.84 -15.14 8.08
CA ALA A 91 4.58 -16.03 8.99
C ALA A 91 4.02 -15.96 10.42
N ASP A 92 4.28 -16.99 11.24
CA ASP A 92 3.84 -17.02 12.63
C ASP A 92 4.46 -15.87 13.45
N ALA A 93 3.70 -15.35 14.41
CA ALA A 93 4.04 -14.18 15.23
C ALA A 93 5.09 -14.46 16.32
N GLU A 94 6.03 -15.36 16.04
CA GLU A 94 7.27 -15.52 16.81
C GLU A 94 8.16 -14.27 16.60
N PRO A 95 9.08 -13.95 17.54
CA PRO A 95 9.96 -12.79 17.37
C PRO A 95 10.65 -12.89 16.01
N PRO A 96 10.48 -11.89 15.12
CA PRO A 96 11.02 -11.97 13.78
C PRO A 96 12.52 -12.20 13.86
N ALA A 97 13.04 -13.06 12.98
CA ALA A 97 14.48 -13.07 12.67
C ALA A 97 14.94 -11.64 12.34
N GLU A 98 16.26 -11.37 12.43
CA GLU A 98 16.83 -10.05 12.10
C GLU A 98 16.24 -9.50 10.80
N ARG A 99 15.29 -8.55 10.92
CA ARG A 99 14.58 -7.94 9.81
C ARG A 99 15.17 -6.56 9.57
N PRO A 100 15.97 -6.35 8.50
CA PRO A 100 16.57 -5.06 8.25
C PRO A 100 15.48 -3.98 8.16
N ARG A 101 15.82 -2.74 8.53
CA ARG A 101 14.94 -1.61 8.26
C ARG A 101 15.19 -1.16 6.85
N PHE A 102 14.11 -0.85 6.11
CA PHE A 102 14.22 -0.32 4.76
C PHE A 102 15.17 0.88 4.66
N SER A 103 15.22 1.73 5.69
CA SER A 103 16.12 2.90 5.80
C SER A 103 17.61 2.55 5.81
N ASP A 104 17.95 1.35 6.26
CA ASP A 104 19.33 0.95 6.53
C ASP A 104 19.93 0.22 5.31
N LEU A 105 19.07 -0.15 4.35
CA LEU A 105 19.47 -0.80 3.09
C LEU A 105 20.04 0.21 2.09
N THR A 106 21.15 -0.17 1.44
CA THR A 106 21.89 0.70 0.51
C THR A 106 21.11 0.90 -0.80
N PRO A 107 20.77 2.16 -1.18
CA PRO A 107 20.08 2.44 -2.42
C PRO A 107 21.02 2.37 -3.65
N VAL A 108 20.53 1.77 -4.73
CA VAL A 108 21.23 1.67 -6.01
C VAL A 108 20.34 2.12 -7.18
N PHE A 109 20.94 2.36 -8.34
CA PHE A 109 20.17 2.57 -9.57
C PHE A 109 19.52 1.25 -10.02
N ALA A 110 18.32 1.36 -10.59
CA ALA A 110 17.64 0.22 -11.18
C ALA A 110 18.48 -0.41 -12.31
N SER A 111 18.58 -1.74 -12.30
CA SER A 111 19.25 -2.56 -13.31
C SER A 111 18.34 -3.61 -13.93
N GLU A 112 17.14 -3.81 -13.36
CA GLU A 112 16.14 -4.74 -13.88
C GLU A 112 14.96 -3.96 -14.46
N ARG A 113 14.77 -4.06 -15.78
CA ARG A 113 13.68 -3.37 -16.49
C ARG A 113 12.32 -3.97 -16.18
N LEU A 114 11.35 -3.11 -15.92
CA LEU A 114 9.94 -3.49 -15.83
C LEU A 114 9.32 -3.45 -17.23
N LYS A 115 8.54 -4.48 -17.56
CA LYS A 115 7.76 -4.54 -18.80
C LYS A 115 6.59 -3.57 -18.70
N ALA A 116 6.53 -2.62 -19.63
CA ALA A 116 5.52 -1.58 -19.68
C ALA A 116 4.76 -1.63 -21.02
N PRO A 117 3.66 -0.87 -21.20
CA PRO A 117 2.99 -0.72 -22.48
C PRO A 117 3.97 -0.30 -23.59
N LYS A 118 3.75 -0.77 -24.83
CA LYS A 118 4.64 -0.49 -25.97
C LYS A 118 4.84 1.00 -26.25
N SER A 119 3.86 1.84 -25.88
CA SER A 119 3.96 3.30 -25.94
C SER A 119 5.14 3.85 -25.13
N LEU A 120 5.66 3.08 -24.16
CA LEU A 120 6.78 3.44 -23.29
C LEU A 120 8.10 2.75 -23.66
N ASP A 121 8.19 2.06 -24.81
CA ASP A 121 9.41 1.32 -25.19
C ASP A 121 10.66 2.22 -25.27
N LYS A 122 10.48 3.51 -25.61
CA LYS A 122 11.54 4.53 -25.68
C LYS A 122 11.88 5.17 -24.34
N VAL A 123 11.11 4.90 -23.29
CA VAL A 123 11.25 5.49 -21.95
C VAL A 123 11.24 4.37 -20.91
N PRO A 124 12.24 3.46 -20.92
CA PRO A 124 12.24 2.30 -20.05
C PRO A 124 12.42 2.72 -18.59
N PHE A 125 11.78 2.01 -17.67
CA PHE A 125 12.01 2.15 -16.23
C PHE A 125 12.16 0.76 -15.61
N GLY A 126 12.86 0.71 -14.48
CA GLY A 126 13.19 -0.54 -13.80
C GLY A 126 12.63 -0.65 -12.39
N LYS A 127 12.77 -1.83 -11.81
CA LYS A 127 12.50 -2.11 -10.40
C LYS A 127 13.25 -1.11 -9.52
N GLY A 128 12.51 -0.37 -8.69
CA GLY A 128 13.09 0.68 -7.84
C GLY A 128 13.04 2.09 -8.44
N SER A 129 12.41 2.27 -9.60
CA SER A 129 12.29 3.58 -10.24
C SER A 129 11.25 4.47 -9.56
N ARG A 130 11.46 5.78 -9.67
CA ARG A 130 10.48 6.82 -9.36
C ARG A 130 9.97 7.41 -10.68
N VAL A 131 8.82 6.93 -11.12
CA VAL A 131 8.23 7.25 -12.42
C VAL A 131 7.13 8.30 -12.25
N VAL A 132 7.19 9.37 -13.02
CA VAL A 132 6.11 10.36 -13.11
C VAL A 132 5.50 10.34 -14.50
N ILE A 133 4.17 10.31 -14.56
CA ILE A 133 3.37 10.55 -15.75
C ILE A 133 2.78 11.95 -15.60
N THR A 134 3.09 12.83 -16.55
CA THR A 134 2.65 14.23 -16.52
C THR A 134 2.16 14.68 -17.88
N GLY A 135 1.28 15.66 -17.90
CA GLY A 135 0.72 16.23 -19.12
C GLY A 135 -0.43 17.18 -18.80
N PRO A 136 -0.96 17.86 -19.82
CA PRO A 136 -2.10 18.75 -19.66
C PRO A 136 -3.36 17.97 -19.27
N ALA A 137 -4.36 18.68 -18.73
CA ALA A 137 -5.66 18.09 -18.43
C ALA A 137 -6.27 17.43 -19.69
N GLY A 138 -6.77 16.20 -19.52
CA GLY A 138 -7.33 15.42 -20.63
C GLY A 138 -6.31 14.69 -21.51
N ALA A 139 -5.00 14.76 -21.23
CA ALA A 139 -3.98 14.02 -21.99
C ALA A 139 -4.00 12.49 -21.78
N GLY A 140 -4.83 11.98 -20.86
CA GLY A 140 -4.95 10.56 -20.57
C GLY A 140 -3.91 10.00 -19.60
N SER A 141 -3.38 10.82 -18.68
CA SER A 141 -2.39 10.40 -17.67
C SER A 141 -2.86 9.21 -16.83
N THR A 142 -4.08 9.28 -16.30
CA THR A 142 -4.71 8.18 -15.56
C THR A 142 -4.95 6.95 -16.43
N THR A 143 -5.34 7.15 -17.70
CA THR A 143 -5.51 6.05 -18.66
C THR A 143 -4.20 5.30 -18.88
N LEU A 144 -3.10 6.02 -19.13
CA LEU A 144 -1.78 5.40 -19.28
C LEU A 144 -1.31 4.74 -17.97
N LEU A 145 -1.56 5.38 -16.82
CA LEU A 145 -1.23 4.81 -15.51
C LEU A 145 -1.91 3.44 -15.33
N ARG A 146 -3.20 3.36 -15.65
CA ARG A 146 -3.97 2.11 -15.62
C ARG A 146 -3.39 1.06 -16.57
N GLU A 147 -3.05 1.43 -17.80
CA GLU A 147 -2.38 0.51 -18.74
C GLU A 147 -1.06 -0.03 -18.18
N VAL A 148 -0.27 0.82 -17.51
CA VAL A 148 0.97 0.41 -16.82
C VAL A 148 0.66 -0.58 -15.71
N VAL A 149 -0.32 -0.31 -14.84
CA VAL A 149 -0.69 -1.22 -13.74
C VAL A 149 -1.11 -2.58 -14.26
N ALA A 150 -2.02 -2.61 -15.24
CA ALA A 150 -2.49 -3.86 -15.84
C ALA A 150 -1.34 -4.67 -16.45
N LYS A 151 -0.38 -3.98 -17.09
CA LYS A 151 0.79 -4.62 -17.68
C LYS A 151 1.73 -5.17 -16.61
N LEU A 152 2.00 -4.43 -15.55
CA LEU A 152 2.84 -4.87 -14.44
C LEU A 152 2.24 -6.06 -13.71
N ALA A 153 0.96 -6.00 -13.36
CA ALA A 153 0.24 -7.09 -12.70
C ALA A 153 0.25 -8.39 -13.51
N LYS A 154 0.12 -8.28 -14.85
CA LYS A 154 0.14 -9.44 -15.74
C LYS A 154 1.54 -10.04 -15.93
N ASP A 155 2.55 -9.19 -16.08
CA ASP A 155 3.88 -9.63 -16.51
C ASP A 155 4.87 -9.87 -15.36
N HIS A 156 4.56 -9.39 -14.15
CA HIS A 156 5.42 -9.48 -12.95
C HIS A 156 4.59 -9.93 -11.74
N SER A 157 4.22 -11.20 -11.68
CA SER A 157 3.42 -11.75 -10.58
C SER A 157 4.14 -11.71 -9.22
N GLU A 158 5.47 -11.58 -9.23
CA GLU A 158 6.28 -11.38 -8.02
C GLU A 158 6.22 -9.94 -7.48
N LEU A 159 5.78 -8.98 -8.30
CA LEU A 159 5.70 -7.57 -7.95
C LEU A 159 4.40 -7.27 -7.20
N GLY A 160 4.49 -6.89 -5.93
CA GLY A 160 3.33 -6.43 -5.17
C GLY A 160 2.89 -5.04 -5.62
N VAL A 161 1.89 -4.95 -6.49
CA VAL A 161 1.38 -3.67 -7.03
C VAL A 161 0.23 -3.13 -6.18
N GLN A 162 0.45 -2.05 -5.44
CA GLN A 162 -0.58 -1.34 -4.68
C GLN A 162 -0.93 -0.02 -5.34
N VAL A 163 -2.22 0.32 -5.37
CA VAL A 163 -2.72 1.58 -5.92
C VAL A 163 -3.27 2.44 -4.78
N ALA A 164 -2.82 3.69 -4.69
CA ALA A 164 -3.36 4.71 -3.79
C ALA A 164 -4.08 5.77 -4.63
N LEU A 165 -5.40 5.84 -4.46
CA LEU A 165 -6.26 6.84 -5.11
C LEU A 165 -6.43 8.03 -4.18
N ILE A 166 -6.03 9.22 -4.64
CA ILE A 166 -5.93 10.47 -3.89
C ILE A 166 -6.53 11.58 -4.73
N GLY A 167 -7.60 12.22 -4.24
CA GLY A 167 -8.29 13.28 -4.97
C GLY A 167 -9.00 12.81 -6.25
N VAL A 168 -9.22 11.49 -6.40
CA VAL A 168 -9.87 10.88 -7.57
C VAL A 168 -11.39 11.04 -7.47
N ARG A 169 -12.07 11.18 -8.61
CA ARG A 169 -13.54 11.31 -8.61
C ARG A 169 -14.21 9.96 -8.32
N PRO A 170 -15.34 9.92 -7.58
CA PRO A 170 -16.04 8.68 -7.24
C PRO A 170 -16.29 7.75 -8.45
N GLU A 171 -16.68 8.32 -9.58
CA GLU A 171 -16.96 7.58 -10.81
C GLU A 171 -15.70 6.91 -11.40
N GLU A 172 -14.52 7.52 -11.22
CA GLU A 172 -13.23 7.01 -11.71
C GLU A 172 -12.65 5.92 -10.79
N VAL A 173 -13.06 5.89 -9.51
CA VAL A 173 -12.60 4.85 -8.55
C VAL A 173 -12.98 3.46 -9.04
N SER A 174 -14.18 3.30 -9.59
CA SER A 174 -14.68 2.01 -10.09
C SER A 174 -13.82 1.42 -11.21
N GLU A 175 -13.14 2.26 -12.00
CA GLU A 175 -12.27 1.83 -13.10
C GLU A 175 -10.99 1.13 -12.60
N TRP A 176 -10.71 1.18 -11.30
CA TRP A 176 -9.58 0.50 -10.67
C TRP A 176 -9.94 -0.89 -10.13
N GLY A 177 -11.22 -1.27 -10.15
CA GLY A 177 -11.74 -2.49 -9.50
C GLY A 177 -11.19 -3.82 -10.02
N ASP A 178 -10.71 -3.89 -11.27
CA ASP A 178 -10.34 -5.16 -11.93
C ASP A 178 -8.99 -5.10 -12.66
N ILE A 179 -8.09 -4.21 -12.22
CA ILE A 179 -6.84 -3.94 -12.95
C ILE A 179 -5.67 -4.89 -12.61
N GLY A 180 -5.93 -5.91 -11.79
CA GLY A 180 -4.93 -6.88 -11.33
C GLY A 180 -3.98 -6.37 -10.24
N ALA A 181 -4.24 -5.19 -9.67
CA ALA A 181 -3.50 -4.70 -8.51
C ALA A 181 -3.73 -5.59 -7.29
N THR A 182 -2.73 -5.71 -6.42
CA THR A 182 -2.81 -6.44 -5.15
C THR A 182 -3.70 -5.75 -4.11
N GLY A 183 -3.93 -4.44 -4.28
CA GLY A 183 -4.83 -3.68 -3.42
C GLY A 183 -5.00 -2.25 -3.91
N VAL A 184 -6.18 -1.69 -3.64
CA VAL A 184 -6.54 -0.29 -3.91
C VAL A 184 -6.91 0.37 -2.58
N VAL A 185 -6.27 1.49 -2.26
CA VAL A 185 -6.45 2.23 -0.99
C VAL A 185 -6.75 3.70 -1.24
N GLY A 186 -7.18 4.40 -0.19
CA GLY A 186 -7.49 5.85 -0.24
C GLY A 186 -8.95 6.05 -0.63
N GLY A 187 -9.23 6.10 -1.93
CA GLY A 187 -10.58 6.19 -2.48
C GLY A 187 -10.86 7.54 -3.14
N SER A 188 -12.09 8.03 -3.00
CA SER A 188 -12.56 9.26 -3.65
C SER A 188 -12.16 10.54 -2.88
N PHE A 189 -12.22 11.67 -3.59
CA PHE A 189 -11.90 13.01 -3.07
C PHE A 189 -12.79 13.49 -1.91
N ASP A 190 -13.90 12.81 -1.64
CA ASP A 190 -14.85 13.12 -0.55
C ASP A 190 -14.28 12.86 0.85
N ARG A 191 -13.16 12.13 0.94
CA ARG A 191 -12.43 11.89 2.18
C ARG A 191 -11.52 13.06 2.55
N SER A 192 -11.19 13.18 3.84
CA SER A 192 -10.28 14.24 4.29
C SER A 192 -8.89 14.08 3.67
N PRO A 193 -8.18 15.18 3.36
CA PRO A 193 -6.80 15.12 2.85
C PRO A 193 -5.86 14.32 3.74
N GLU A 194 -6.04 14.40 5.06
CA GLU A 194 -5.24 13.65 6.04
C GLU A 194 -5.48 12.14 5.92
N THR A 195 -6.73 11.72 5.74
CA THR A 195 -7.10 10.31 5.56
C THR A 195 -6.50 9.75 4.28
N GLN A 196 -6.55 10.51 3.19
CA GLN A 196 -5.95 10.12 1.92
C GLN A 196 -4.42 10.04 2.02
N ALA A 197 -3.79 11.04 2.67
CA ALA A 197 -2.35 11.03 2.90
C ALA A 197 -1.92 9.82 3.75
N GLN A 198 -2.65 9.51 4.81
CA GLN A 198 -2.40 8.35 5.65
C GLN A 198 -2.52 7.04 4.85
N ALA A 199 -3.51 6.90 3.97
CA ALA A 199 -3.66 5.73 3.12
C ALA A 199 -2.46 5.55 2.16
N ALA A 200 -2.01 6.64 1.53
CA ALA A 200 -0.83 6.60 0.64
C ALA A 200 0.47 6.26 1.40
N GLU A 201 0.65 6.85 2.59
CA GLU A 201 1.82 6.55 3.44
C GLU A 201 1.78 5.10 3.93
N LEU A 202 0.61 4.59 4.31
CA LEU A 202 0.44 3.19 4.74
C LEU A 202 0.71 2.20 3.60
N ALA A 203 0.29 2.51 2.36
CA ALA A 203 0.62 1.71 1.19
C ALA A 203 2.14 1.62 0.97
N VAL A 204 2.85 2.75 1.13
CA VAL A 204 4.31 2.78 1.08
C VAL A 204 4.94 1.99 2.21
N GLU A 205 4.43 2.09 3.44
CA GLU A 205 4.94 1.29 4.55
C GLU A 205 4.74 -0.21 4.31
N ARG A 206 3.58 -0.64 3.82
CA ARG A 206 3.33 -2.04 3.45
C ARG A 206 4.28 -2.52 2.34
N ALA A 207 4.51 -1.69 1.34
CA ALA A 207 5.47 -1.99 0.29
C ALA A 207 6.91 -2.14 0.84
N LYS A 208 7.31 -1.31 1.81
CA LYS A 208 8.61 -1.45 2.50
C LYS A 208 8.71 -2.77 3.25
N ARG A 209 7.66 -3.22 3.94
CA ARG A 209 7.66 -4.51 4.65
C ARG A 209 7.95 -5.68 3.71
N ARG A 210 7.36 -5.66 2.51
CA ARG A 210 7.66 -6.65 1.45
C ARG A 210 9.11 -6.59 0.98
N VAL A 211 9.66 -5.39 0.82
CA VAL A 211 11.05 -5.20 0.38
C VAL A 211 12.08 -5.64 1.42
N GLU A 212 11.79 -5.43 2.70
CA GLU A 212 12.63 -5.89 3.82
C GLU A 212 12.73 -7.43 3.89
N GLN A 213 11.80 -8.15 3.25
CA GLN A 213 11.80 -9.62 3.12
C GLN A 213 12.42 -10.11 1.80
N GLY A 214 13.09 -9.23 1.04
CA GLY A 214 13.69 -9.57 -0.25
C GLY A 214 12.73 -9.47 -1.45
N GLY A 215 11.50 -9.00 -1.24
CA GLY A 215 10.50 -8.88 -2.29
C GLY A 215 10.57 -7.60 -3.10
N HIS A 216 9.81 -7.55 -4.19
CA HIS A 216 9.63 -6.35 -5.00
C HIS A 216 8.20 -5.81 -4.85
N ALA A 217 8.08 -4.48 -4.75
CA ALA A 217 6.79 -3.81 -4.66
C ALA A 217 6.74 -2.60 -5.60
N ALA A 218 5.53 -2.27 -6.05
CA ALA A 218 5.22 -1.04 -6.76
C ALA A 218 4.06 -0.32 -6.07
N VAL A 219 4.25 0.95 -5.73
CA VAL A 219 3.17 1.82 -5.26
C VAL A 219 2.80 2.78 -6.38
N VAL A 220 1.55 2.72 -6.77
CA VAL A 220 0.96 3.53 -7.83
C VAL A 220 0.11 4.62 -7.20
N VAL A 221 0.32 5.88 -7.57
CA VAL A 221 -0.39 7.01 -6.97
C VAL A 221 -1.11 7.84 -8.03
N ASP A 222 -2.42 7.91 -7.93
CA ASP A 222 -3.26 8.80 -8.74
C ASP A 222 -4.02 9.75 -7.81
N SER A 223 -3.60 10.99 -7.55
CA SER A 223 -2.38 11.64 -8.06
C SER A 223 -1.56 12.29 -6.93
N LEU A 224 -0.27 12.57 -7.19
CA LEU A 224 0.63 13.16 -6.19
C LEU A 224 0.25 14.59 -5.79
N ASP A 225 -0.42 15.34 -6.66
CA ASP A 225 -0.72 16.75 -6.40
C ASP A 225 -1.81 16.94 -5.35
N ALA A 226 -2.69 15.93 -5.21
CA ALA A 226 -3.70 15.90 -4.16
C ALA A 226 -3.11 15.60 -2.76
N LEU A 227 -1.86 15.14 -2.68
CA LEU A 227 -1.18 14.95 -1.40
C LEU A 227 -0.60 16.26 -0.85
N PRO A 228 -0.64 16.47 0.48
CA PRO A 228 0.17 17.49 1.14
C PRO A 228 1.65 17.34 0.78
N ALA A 229 2.36 18.46 0.61
CA ALA A 229 3.75 18.45 0.12
C ALA A 229 4.71 17.55 0.92
N ALA A 230 4.56 17.50 2.25
CA ALA A 230 5.35 16.61 3.09
C ALA A 230 5.09 15.12 2.81
N ALA A 231 3.81 14.74 2.67
CA ALA A 231 3.41 13.38 2.34
C ALA A 231 3.86 13.01 0.91
N ARG A 232 3.67 13.92 -0.05
CA ARG A 232 4.16 13.75 -1.44
C ARG A 232 5.64 13.39 -1.48
N ARG A 233 6.47 14.13 -0.74
CA ARG A 233 7.92 13.87 -0.69
C ARG A 233 8.25 12.52 -0.07
N ARG A 234 7.56 12.12 1.01
CA ARG A 234 7.76 10.81 1.66
C ARG A 234 7.34 9.66 0.75
N VAL A 235 6.14 9.76 0.16
CA VAL A 235 5.54 8.74 -0.70
C VAL A 235 6.36 8.56 -1.97
N PHE A 236 6.57 9.64 -2.73
CA PHE A 236 7.29 9.56 -4.00
C PHE A 236 8.78 9.28 -3.80
N GLY A 237 9.40 9.88 -2.78
CA GLY A 237 10.82 9.71 -2.48
C GLY A 237 11.20 8.32 -1.98
N ALA A 238 10.23 7.50 -1.57
CA ALA A 238 10.47 6.14 -1.10
C ALA A 238 10.98 5.20 -2.20
N GLY A 239 10.67 5.48 -3.46
CA GLY A 239 11.05 4.62 -4.58
C GLY A 239 12.58 4.52 -4.74
N ARG A 240 13.10 3.29 -4.67
CA ARG A 240 14.51 2.94 -4.88
C ARG A 240 14.71 1.45 -5.07
N ALA A 241 15.74 1.09 -5.83
CA ALA A 241 16.31 -0.25 -5.80
C ALA A 241 17.31 -0.32 -4.64
N LEU A 242 17.50 -1.51 -4.08
CA LEU A 242 18.42 -1.74 -2.98
C LEU A 242 19.45 -2.79 -3.38
N GLU A 243 20.68 -2.64 -2.89
CA GLU A 243 21.76 -3.61 -3.10
C GLU A 243 21.42 -4.96 -2.44
N GLU A 244 20.85 -4.89 -1.24
CA GLU A 244 20.35 -6.03 -0.48
C GLU A 244 18.85 -5.87 -0.22
N GLY A 245 18.13 -7.00 -0.14
CA GLY A 245 16.67 -7.02 -0.03
C GLY A 245 16.01 -7.08 -1.41
N GLY A 246 15.33 -6.00 -1.81
CA GLY A 246 14.56 -5.96 -3.06
C GLY A 246 14.40 -4.55 -3.61
N SER A 247 13.21 -4.20 -4.08
CA SER A 247 12.99 -2.89 -4.70
C SER A 247 11.61 -2.31 -4.43
N LEU A 248 11.55 -1.01 -4.17
CA LEU A 248 10.31 -0.24 -4.13
C LEU A 248 10.23 0.66 -5.35
N THR A 249 9.32 0.36 -6.28
CA THR A 249 9.01 1.25 -7.42
C THR A 249 7.87 2.18 -7.01
N VAL A 250 7.94 3.46 -7.38
CA VAL A 250 6.79 4.37 -7.22
C VAL A 250 6.44 4.95 -8.58
N ILE A 251 5.20 4.81 -9.02
CA ILE A 251 4.69 5.31 -10.30
C ILE A 251 3.53 6.24 -9.99
N ALA A 252 3.57 7.47 -10.48
CA ALA A 252 2.54 8.41 -10.12
C ALA A 252 2.16 9.39 -11.23
N VAL A 253 0.91 9.84 -11.18
CA VAL A 253 0.44 10.97 -12.00
C VAL A 253 0.69 12.28 -11.27
N THR A 254 1.12 13.29 -12.01
CA THR A 254 1.30 14.65 -11.50
C THR A 254 1.21 15.71 -12.60
N GLY A 255 0.88 16.95 -12.26
CA GLY A 255 0.84 18.10 -13.15
C GLY A 255 2.23 18.60 -13.53
N GLU A 256 2.30 19.34 -14.64
CA GLU A 256 3.57 19.77 -15.26
C GLU A 256 4.41 20.71 -14.39
N GLY A 257 3.82 21.34 -13.37
CA GLY A 257 4.49 22.23 -12.42
C GLY A 257 4.96 21.58 -11.12
N SER A 258 4.77 20.26 -10.96
CA SER A 258 5.01 19.60 -9.68
C SER A 258 6.49 19.50 -9.30
N ASP A 259 6.78 19.64 -8.01
CA ASP A 259 8.11 19.43 -7.44
C ASP A 259 8.57 17.97 -7.55
N ALA A 260 7.62 17.02 -7.64
CA ALA A 260 7.87 15.60 -7.86
C ALA A 260 8.77 15.32 -9.07
N LEU A 261 8.68 16.15 -10.11
CA LEU A 261 9.48 16.05 -11.33
C LEU A 261 10.99 16.13 -11.07
N ARG A 262 11.42 16.77 -9.98
CA ARG A 262 12.85 16.91 -9.62
C ARG A 262 13.46 15.63 -9.07
N TRP A 263 12.64 14.75 -8.50
CA TRP A 263 13.12 13.51 -7.86
C TRP A 263 12.87 12.28 -8.73
N ALA A 264 12.13 12.44 -9.83
CA ALA A 264 11.81 11.37 -10.75
C ALA A 264 13.09 10.80 -11.41
N THR A 265 13.20 9.47 -11.42
CA THR A 265 14.21 8.78 -12.23
C THR A 265 13.72 8.58 -13.65
N THR A 266 12.40 8.56 -13.85
CA THR A 266 11.77 8.46 -15.17
C THR A 266 10.64 9.47 -15.28
N ARG A 267 10.66 10.27 -16.35
CA ARG A 267 9.62 11.25 -16.68
C ARG A 267 8.95 10.82 -17.98
N ILE A 268 7.64 10.64 -17.93
CA ILE A 268 6.78 10.35 -19.06
C ILE A 268 5.89 11.58 -19.24
N VAL A 269 6.09 12.32 -20.32
CA VAL A 269 5.36 13.55 -20.62
C VAL A 269 4.38 13.28 -21.76
N LEU A 270 3.11 13.61 -21.58
CA LEU A 270 2.06 13.42 -22.57
C LEU A 270 1.80 14.70 -23.38
N GLU A 271 1.46 14.52 -24.65
CA GLU A 271 1.07 15.61 -25.55
C GLU A 271 -0.39 16.03 -25.34
N ALA A 272 -0.68 17.31 -25.61
CA ALA A 272 -2.03 17.86 -25.56
C ALA A 272 -2.90 17.37 -26.73
N GLY A 273 -4.21 17.28 -26.52
CA GLY A 273 -5.19 17.19 -27.62
C GLY A 273 -5.28 15.84 -28.34
N ALA A 274 -4.66 14.78 -27.81
CA ALA A 274 -4.80 13.45 -28.36
C ALA A 274 -6.01 12.71 -27.74
N THR A 275 -6.75 11.96 -28.55
CA THR A 275 -7.85 11.08 -28.08
C THR A 275 -7.35 9.88 -27.29
N LYS A 276 -6.04 9.60 -27.34
CA LYS A 276 -5.33 8.56 -26.61
C LYS A 276 -4.03 9.12 -26.02
N PRO A 277 -3.56 8.59 -24.88
CA PRO A 277 -2.31 9.05 -24.28
C PRO A 277 -1.14 8.90 -25.27
N THR A 278 -0.53 10.03 -25.63
CA THR A 278 0.57 10.09 -26.60
C THR A 278 1.81 10.62 -25.90
N VAL A 279 2.87 9.83 -25.86
CA VAL A 279 4.11 10.14 -25.14
C VAL A 279 4.98 11.05 -26.00
N SER A 280 5.41 12.18 -25.44
CA SER A 280 6.35 13.13 -26.02
C SER A 280 7.77 12.56 -25.98
N PRO A 281 8.40 12.18 -27.11
CA PRO A 281 9.72 11.57 -27.09
C PRO A 281 10.82 12.55 -26.64
N GLU A 282 10.66 13.84 -26.92
CA GLU A 282 11.65 14.88 -26.61
C GLU A 282 11.60 15.32 -25.15
N ARG A 283 10.42 15.23 -24.52
CA ARG A 283 10.20 15.66 -23.13
C ARG A 283 10.22 14.49 -22.13
N SER A 284 10.23 13.26 -22.63
CA SER A 284 10.27 12.05 -21.79
C SER A 284 11.67 11.45 -21.75
N GLY A 285 12.00 10.79 -20.65
CA GLY A 285 13.29 10.12 -20.51
C GLY A 285 13.49 9.47 -19.14
N SER A 286 14.49 8.60 -19.09
CA SER A 286 14.91 7.91 -17.86
C SER A 286 16.38 8.16 -17.58
N LEU A 287 16.70 8.42 -16.31
CA LEU A 287 18.06 8.45 -15.83
C LEU A 287 18.65 7.05 -15.91
N ARG A 288 19.90 6.96 -16.41
CA ARG A 288 20.66 5.70 -16.52
C ARG A 288 19.91 4.61 -17.30
N SER A 289 19.22 5.01 -18.36
CA SER A 289 18.51 4.07 -19.25
C SER A 289 19.43 3.07 -19.94
N ASP A 290 20.74 3.34 -20.02
CA ASP A 290 21.78 2.42 -20.49
C ASP A 290 21.89 1.13 -19.64
N ARG A 291 21.33 1.13 -18.43
CA ARG A 291 21.32 -0.01 -17.51
C ARG A 291 20.05 -0.87 -17.60
N LEU A 292 19.10 -0.54 -18.48
CA LEU A 292 17.75 -1.13 -18.56
C LEU A 292 17.47 -1.80 -19.91
#